data_AF-A0A7V5VC90-F1
#
_entry.id   AF-A0A7V5VC90-F1
#
_cell.length_a   1.000
_cell.length_b   1.000
_cell.length_c   1.000
_cell.angle_alpha   90.00
_cell.angle_beta   90.00
_cell.angle_gamma   90.00
#
_symmetry.space_group_name_H-M   'P 1'
#
loop_
_entity.id
_entity.type
_entity.pdbx_description
1 polymer ?
#
loop_
_entity_poly.entity_id
_entity_poly.type
_entity_poly.pdbx_seq_one_letter_code
_entity_poly.pdbx_strand_id
1 'polypeptide(L)'
;MRTPFEIPGHIFAAPGDSVDIPIMYGEQTTADSAVSAFSMTIVSKSPDFVLFDSIDTVETSLDGWNFVITAGGDSARVEATAPMGVFFEHPSGPPAMLWRYLGRVADTVADGDSLKLVVRDVSSVTKGQTRFYADSVFKPIKIYIGPPPGGDGKLLGVPMDIAGAPGQPSKFPVLWFVDVSADSQLSGFAFTLNSGSPQFTFDPEADTSSSPLKGWAISVTEVTDGIRFEATAPAGVYYEQPAGPPAELALFSGWVDSSATPGTAIPILLTDVVLTKHGVAEAQDDSLAQDGEIKVENGFGPPPPPPPGGD
;
A
#
# COMPACT_ATOMS: atom_id res chain seq x y z
N MET A 1 9.81 -22.78 14.31
CA MET A 1 9.80 -22.96 12.84
C MET A 1 8.77 -21.97 12.30
N ARG A 2 9.16 -21.02 11.43
CA ARG A 2 8.18 -20.10 10.80
C ARG A 2 7.40 -20.86 9.74
N THR A 3 6.14 -20.50 9.54
CA THR A 3 5.33 -21.10 8.46
C THR A 3 5.78 -20.56 7.12
N PRO A 4 5.85 -21.40 6.09
CA PRO A 4 6.19 -20.95 4.75
C PRO A 4 5.02 -20.26 4.06
N PHE A 5 3.81 -20.42 4.58
CA PHE A 5 2.65 -19.66 4.14
C PHE A 5 2.33 -18.56 5.15
N GLU A 6 1.94 -17.42 4.63
CA GLU A 6 1.44 -16.28 5.39
C GLU A 6 0.05 -15.92 4.87
N ILE A 7 -0.87 -15.69 5.79
CA ILE A 7 -2.23 -15.27 5.49
C ILE A 7 -2.56 -14.20 6.52
N PRO A 8 -3.14 -13.06 6.13
CA PRO A 8 -3.54 -12.03 7.08
C PRO A 8 -4.39 -12.66 8.19
N GLY A 9 -3.97 -12.46 9.44
CA GLY A 9 -4.68 -13.04 10.58
C GLY A 9 -6.08 -12.44 10.77
N HIS A 10 -6.29 -11.24 10.23
CA HIS A 10 -7.47 -10.42 10.43
C HIS A 10 -7.87 -9.75 9.10
N ILE A 11 -9.13 -9.88 8.74
CA ILE A 11 -9.80 -9.22 7.61
C ILE A 11 -11.04 -8.54 8.17
N PHE A 12 -11.44 -7.40 7.62
CA PHE A 12 -12.66 -6.69 7.99
C PHE A 12 -13.58 -6.64 6.77
N ALA A 13 -14.89 -6.76 6.99
CA ALA A 13 -15.90 -6.76 5.94
C ALA A 13 -17.25 -6.27 6.48
N ALA A 14 -18.07 -5.64 5.64
CA ALA A 14 -19.46 -5.35 5.96
C ALA A 14 -20.36 -6.56 5.67
N PRO A 15 -21.56 -6.62 6.26
CA PRO A 15 -22.57 -7.60 5.87
C PRO A 15 -22.87 -7.55 4.38
N GLY A 16 -22.80 -8.70 3.71
CA GLY A 16 -23.04 -8.83 2.27
C GLY A 16 -21.81 -8.66 1.39
N ASP A 17 -20.68 -8.20 1.93
CA ASP A 17 -19.47 -7.95 1.15
C ASP A 17 -18.83 -9.22 0.59
N SER A 18 -18.21 -9.06 -0.58
CA SER A 18 -17.24 -10.03 -1.09
C SER A 18 -15.90 -9.77 -0.42
N VAL A 19 -15.22 -10.84 -0.03
CA VAL A 19 -13.97 -10.81 0.72
C VAL A 19 -12.89 -11.56 -0.03
N ASP A 20 -11.78 -10.87 -0.24
CA ASP A 20 -10.56 -11.44 -0.83
C ASP A 20 -9.63 -11.93 0.27
N ILE A 21 -9.30 -13.21 0.24
CA ILE A 21 -8.41 -13.85 1.22
C ILE A 21 -7.07 -14.12 0.52
N PRO A 22 -6.05 -13.27 0.72
CA PRO A 22 -4.77 -13.45 0.04
C PRO A 22 -4.01 -14.62 0.65
N ILE A 23 -3.51 -15.51 -0.20
CA ILE A 23 -2.69 -16.65 0.18
C ILE A 23 -1.26 -16.37 -0.23
N MET A 24 -0.38 -16.17 0.76
CA MET A 24 1.00 -15.78 0.56
C MET A 24 1.96 -16.93 0.89
N TYR A 25 3.14 -16.90 0.28
CA TYR A 25 4.25 -17.81 0.51
C TYR A 25 5.54 -17.03 0.80
N GLY A 26 6.10 -17.20 1.98
CA GLY A 26 7.28 -16.48 2.48
C GLY A 26 8.53 -17.35 2.70
N GLU A 27 8.49 -18.64 2.38
CA GLU A 27 9.72 -19.46 2.38
C GLU A 27 10.52 -19.21 1.11
N GLN A 28 11.81 -18.95 1.26
CA GLN A 28 12.68 -18.73 0.12
C GLN A 28 12.79 -20.01 -0.72
N THR A 29 12.53 -19.90 -2.02
CA THR A 29 12.80 -20.95 -3.00
C THR A 29 13.82 -20.43 -4.01
N THR A 30 14.97 -21.09 -4.10
CA THR A 30 15.95 -20.86 -5.18
C THR A 30 15.48 -21.55 -6.48
N ALA A 31 16.04 -21.19 -7.63
CA ALA A 31 15.77 -21.87 -8.91
C ALA A 31 15.95 -23.40 -8.83
N ASP A 32 16.92 -23.85 -8.01
CA ASP A 32 17.17 -25.27 -7.75
C ASP A 32 16.07 -25.96 -6.92
N SER A 33 15.09 -25.23 -6.37
CA SER A 33 13.99 -25.79 -5.56
C SER A 33 12.98 -26.54 -6.41
N ALA A 34 12.78 -26.12 -7.66
CA ALA A 34 11.83 -26.71 -8.60
C ALA A 34 10.44 -26.97 -7.96
N VAL A 35 9.83 -25.93 -7.38
CA VAL A 35 8.45 -26.05 -6.88
C VAL A 35 7.50 -25.99 -8.08
N SER A 36 6.73 -27.05 -8.31
CA SER A 36 5.91 -27.23 -9.51
C SER A 36 4.41 -27.32 -9.23
N ALA A 37 4.00 -27.40 -7.96
CA ALA A 37 2.59 -27.39 -7.59
C ALA A 37 2.38 -26.92 -6.14
N PHE A 38 1.20 -26.36 -5.89
CA PHE A 38 0.67 -26.04 -4.57
C PHE A 38 -0.74 -26.60 -4.43
N SER A 39 -1.12 -27.02 -3.23
CA SER A 39 -2.48 -27.42 -2.89
C SER A 39 -2.85 -26.90 -1.51
N MET A 40 -4.08 -26.43 -1.34
CA MET A 40 -4.58 -25.92 -0.06
C MET A 40 -6.11 -26.07 0.01
N THR A 41 -6.60 -26.39 1.22
CA THR A 41 -8.03 -26.32 1.54
C THR A 41 -8.30 -25.18 2.52
N ILE A 42 -9.25 -24.31 2.21
CA ILE A 42 -9.82 -23.32 3.13
C ILE A 42 -11.19 -23.84 3.59
N VAL A 43 -11.45 -23.78 4.88
CA VAL A 43 -12.72 -24.21 5.48
C VAL A 43 -13.27 -23.09 6.34
N SER A 44 -14.45 -22.60 5.97
CA SER A 44 -15.26 -21.75 6.84
C SER A 44 -15.74 -22.53 8.05
N LYS A 45 -15.59 -21.94 9.23
CA LYS A 45 -16.20 -22.41 10.48
C LYS A 45 -17.46 -21.64 10.84
N SER A 46 -17.92 -20.77 9.95
CA SER A 46 -19.18 -20.05 10.09
C SER A 46 -20.13 -20.43 8.95
N PRO A 47 -21.40 -20.75 9.22
CA PRO A 47 -22.40 -20.92 8.16
C PRO A 47 -22.68 -19.60 7.43
N ASP A 48 -22.30 -18.47 8.00
CA ASP A 48 -22.55 -17.13 7.46
C ASP A 48 -21.43 -16.60 6.56
N PHE A 49 -20.49 -17.48 6.18
CA PHE A 49 -19.48 -17.18 5.17
C PHE A 49 -19.47 -18.27 4.11
N VAL A 50 -19.66 -17.87 2.85
CA VAL A 50 -19.68 -18.77 1.71
C VAL A 50 -18.39 -18.60 0.92
N LEU A 51 -17.69 -19.71 0.68
CA LEU A 51 -16.53 -19.74 -0.21
C LEU A 51 -17.01 -19.96 -1.65
N PHE A 52 -16.59 -19.11 -2.58
CA PHE A 52 -16.91 -19.26 -4.00
C PHE A 52 -16.04 -20.32 -4.65
N ASP A 53 -16.41 -20.83 -5.82
CA ASP A 53 -15.61 -21.74 -6.63
C ASP A 53 -14.60 -21.00 -7.53
N SER A 54 -14.18 -19.81 -7.10
CA SER A 54 -13.31 -18.91 -7.85
C SER A 54 -12.16 -18.38 -6.99
N ILE A 55 -11.06 -18.09 -7.67
CA ILE A 55 -9.92 -17.37 -7.13
C ILE A 55 -9.57 -16.24 -8.10
N ASP A 56 -8.93 -15.21 -7.57
CA ASP A 56 -8.27 -14.19 -8.37
C ASP A 56 -6.76 -14.45 -8.42
N THR A 57 -6.21 -14.37 -9.63
CA THR A 57 -4.79 -14.57 -9.93
C THR A 57 -4.16 -13.34 -10.58
N VAL A 58 -4.88 -12.22 -10.66
CA VAL A 58 -4.34 -10.95 -11.16
C VAL A 58 -3.21 -10.49 -10.22
N GLU A 59 -2.05 -10.18 -10.81
CA GLU A 59 -0.85 -9.72 -10.09
C GLU A 59 -0.32 -10.72 -9.05
N THR A 60 -0.52 -12.02 -9.26
CA THR A 60 0.05 -13.06 -8.39
C THR A 60 1.31 -13.67 -8.98
N SER A 61 2.12 -14.29 -8.12
CA SER A 61 3.36 -14.96 -8.52
C SER A 61 3.14 -16.26 -9.29
N LEU A 62 1.88 -16.68 -9.48
CA LEU A 62 1.48 -17.89 -10.20
C LEU A 62 0.72 -17.55 -11.49
N ASP A 63 0.90 -16.35 -12.04
CA ASP A 63 0.34 -16.00 -13.34
C ASP A 63 0.73 -17.04 -14.41
N GLY A 64 -0.24 -17.43 -15.24
CA GLY A 64 -0.09 -18.47 -16.26
C GLY A 64 -0.04 -19.92 -15.73
N TRP A 65 -0.25 -20.17 -14.43
CA TRP A 65 -0.39 -21.52 -13.89
C TRP A 65 -1.78 -22.10 -14.12
N ASN A 66 -1.90 -23.42 -14.05
CA ASN A 66 -3.20 -24.10 -14.13
C ASN A 66 -3.79 -24.25 -12.74
N PHE A 67 -5.06 -23.87 -12.57
CA PHE A 67 -5.78 -23.95 -11.31
C PHE A 67 -6.99 -24.86 -11.44
N VAL A 68 -7.15 -25.74 -10.46
CA VAL A 68 -8.38 -26.51 -10.23
C VAL A 68 -8.93 -26.09 -8.89
N ILE A 69 -10.19 -25.65 -8.88
CA ILE A 69 -10.89 -25.22 -7.68
C ILE A 69 -12.07 -26.17 -7.49
N THR A 70 -12.20 -26.71 -6.29
CA THR A 70 -13.36 -27.49 -5.89
C THR A 70 -13.92 -26.88 -4.62
N ALA A 71 -15.04 -26.16 -4.75
CA ALA A 71 -15.75 -25.57 -3.61
C ALA A 71 -17.05 -26.34 -3.33
N GLY A 72 -17.42 -26.41 -2.06
CA GLY A 72 -18.64 -27.05 -1.58
C GLY A 72 -19.04 -26.47 -0.23
N GLY A 73 -20.03 -25.56 -0.24
CA GLY A 73 -20.64 -24.99 0.95
C GLY A 73 -19.64 -24.25 1.85
N ASP A 74 -19.15 -24.94 2.88
CA ASP A 74 -18.26 -24.42 3.91
C ASP A 74 -16.77 -24.63 3.60
N SER A 75 -16.42 -25.27 2.49
CA SER A 75 -15.02 -25.57 2.17
C SER A 75 -14.69 -25.37 0.71
N ALA A 76 -13.41 -25.13 0.48
CA ALA A 76 -12.85 -24.95 -0.84
C ALA A 76 -11.43 -25.47 -0.91
N ARG A 77 -11.11 -26.17 -1.99
CA ARG A 77 -9.76 -26.65 -2.29
C ARG A 77 -9.27 -26.02 -3.58
N VAL A 78 -8.03 -25.54 -3.55
CA VAL A 78 -7.29 -25.03 -4.71
C VAL A 78 -6.10 -25.92 -4.96
N GLU A 79 -5.91 -26.34 -6.20
CA GLU A 79 -4.73 -27.03 -6.69
C GLU A 79 -4.13 -26.22 -7.84
N ALA A 80 -2.92 -25.72 -7.66
CA ALA A 80 -2.17 -24.95 -8.65
C ALA A 80 -1.02 -25.81 -9.19
N THR A 81 -0.91 -25.93 -10.50
CA THR A 81 0.14 -26.71 -11.18
C THR A 81 0.84 -25.88 -12.25
N ALA A 82 2.18 -25.88 -12.21
CA ALA A 82 2.99 -25.17 -13.18
C ALA A 82 2.88 -25.78 -14.58
N PRO A 83 2.93 -24.96 -15.65
CA PRO A 83 3.18 -25.47 -17.00
C PRO A 83 4.51 -26.23 -17.07
N MET A 84 4.66 -27.08 -18.09
CA MET A 84 5.89 -27.86 -18.26
C MET A 84 7.12 -26.95 -18.37
N GLY A 85 8.12 -27.19 -17.51
CA GLY A 85 9.37 -26.43 -17.49
C GLY A 85 9.31 -25.10 -16.72
N VAL A 86 8.16 -24.77 -16.12
CA VAL A 86 8.00 -23.60 -15.23
C VAL A 86 8.11 -24.06 -13.78
N PHE A 87 8.77 -23.25 -12.95
CA PHE A 87 8.89 -23.48 -11.52
C PHE A 87 8.63 -22.18 -10.76
N PHE A 88 8.10 -22.31 -9.56
CA PHE A 88 7.91 -21.17 -8.67
C PHE A 88 9.24 -20.82 -7.98
N GLU A 89 9.63 -19.56 -8.11
CA GLU A 89 10.82 -19.00 -7.50
C GLU A 89 10.44 -17.82 -6.60
N HIS A 90 10.90 -17.88 -5.36
CA HIS A 90 10.70 -16.85 -4.36
C HIS A 90 12.06 -16.44 -3.79
N PRO A 91 12.70 -15.41 -4.35
CA PRO A 91 13.94 -14.89 -3.79
C PRO A 91 13.69 -14.34 -2.38
N SER A 92 14.75 -14.10 -1.62
CA SER A 92 14.63 -13.43 -0.32
C SER A 92 13.91 -12.08 -0.48
N GLY A 93 12.82 -11.87 0.25
CA GLY A 93 11.97 -10.69 0.09
C GLY A 93 10.67 -10.76 0.89
N PRO A 94 9.73 -9.84 0.64
CA PRO A 94 8.38 -9.92 1.20
C PRO A 94 7.66 -11.16 0.64
N PRO A 95 6.70 -11.76 1.37
CA PRO A 95 5.98 -12.94 0.91
C PRO A 95 5.40 -12.77 -0.49
N ALA A 96 5.49 -13.81 -1.31
CA ALA A 96 4.88 -13.85 -2.64
C ALA A 96 3.40 -14.22 -2.54
N MET A 97 2.54 -13.43 -3.15
CA MET A 97 1.13 -13.77 -3.28
C MET A 97 0.95 -14.88 -4.30
N LEU A 98 0.38 -16.01 -3.89
CA LEU A 98 0.13 -17.15 -4.75
C LEU A 98 -1.21 -17.01 -5.50
N TRP A 99 -2.29 -16.73 -4.75
CA TRP A 99 -3.63 -16.44 -5.25
C TRP A 99 -4.46 -15.72 -4.18
N ARG A 100 -5.60 -15.14 -4.58
CA ARG A 100 -6.62 -14.61 -3.66
C ARG A 100 -7.87 -15.49 -3.71
N TYR A 101 -8.30 -16.00 -2.57
CA TYR A 101 -9.54 -16.78 -2.49
C TYR A 101 -10.74 -15.85 -2.32
N LEU A 102 -11.81 -16.06 -3.09
CA LEU A 102 -13.01 -15.23 -3.02
C LEU A 102 -14.08 -15.89 -2.14
N GLY A 103 -14.67 -15.11 -1.25
CA GLY A 103 -15.84 -15.53 -0.48
C GLY A 103 -16.80 -14.36 -0.24
N ARG A 104 -17.92 -14.65 0.42
CA ARG A 104 -18.93 -13.63 0.75
C ARG A 104 -19.47 -13.81 2.15
N VAL A 105 -19.61 -12.66 2.83
CA VAL A 105 -20.29 -12.54 4.12
C VAL A 105 -21.80 -12.53 3.88
N ALA A 106 -22.56 -13.30 4.66
CA ALA A 106 -24.02 -13.26 4.57
C ALA A 106 -24.57 -11.90 4.98
N ASP A 107 -25.65 -11.45 4.33
CA ASP A 107 -26.28 -10.15 4.62
C ASP A 107 -26.89 -10.09 6.05
N THR A 108 -27.03 -11.24 6.72
CA THR A 108 -27.65 -11.37 8.04
C THR A 108 -26.67 -11.29 9.20
N VAL A 109 -25.37 -11.20 8.95
CA VAL A 109 -24.37 -11.10 10.03
C VAL A 109 -24.40 -9.71 10.65
N ALA A 110 -24.27 -9.61 11.96
CA ALA A 110 -24.33 -8.34 12.66
C ALA A 110 -22.94 -7.69 12.77
N ASP A 111 -22.91 -6.36 12.77
CA ASP A 111 -21.71 -5.60 13.13
C ASP A 111 -21.23 -6.00 14.54
N GLY A 112 -19.91 -6.17 14.68
CA GLY A 112 -19.24 -6.67 15.88
C GLY A 112 -19.03 -8.18 15.92
N ASP A 113 -19.63 -8.95 15.00
CA ASP A 113 -19.40 -10.39 14.90
C ASP A 113 -18.00 -10.71 14.33
N SER A 114 -17.59 -11.97 14.46
CA SER A 114 -16.40 -12.46 13.77
C SER A 114 -16.63 -13.85 13.17
N LEU A 115 -16.25 -13.99 11.91
CA LEU A 115 -16.23 -15.24 11.17
C LEU A 115 -14.82 -15.82 11.23
N LYS A 116 -14.71 -17.14 11.16
CA LYS A 116 -13.44 -17.84 11.29
C LYS A 116 -13.25 -18.80 10.13
N LEU A 117 -12.12 -18.68 9.45
CA LEU A 117 -11.67 -19.66 8.47
C LEU A 117 -10.45 -20.41 9.00
N VAL A 118 -10.29 -21.64 8.56
CA VAL A 118 -9.11 -22.46 8.85
C VAL A 118 -8.55 -23.01 7.56
N VAL A 119 -7.22 -23.13 7.54
CA VAL A 119 -6.47 -23.63 6.40
C VAL A 119 -5.97 -25.03 6.73
N ARG A 120 -6.15 -25.96 5.80
CA ARG A 120 -5.89 -27.39 5.97
C ARG A 120 -5.33 -28.01 4.70
N ASP A 121 -4.79 -29.22 4.86
CA ASP A 121 -4.35 -30.08 3.75
C ASP A 121 -3.36 -29.37 2.81
N VAL A 122 -2.51 -28.53 3.37
CA VAL A 122 -1.58 -27.71 2.60
C VAL A 122 -0.40 -28.55 2.17
N SER A 123 -0.07 -28.48 0.88
CA SER A 123 1.12 -29.13 0.34
C SER A 123 1.73 -28.36 -0.81
N SER A 124 3.00 -28.66 -1.08
CA SER A 124 3.73 -28.24 -2.26
C SER A 124 4.42 -29.44 -2.90
N VAL A 125 4.69 -29.38 -4.20
CA VAL A 125 5.50 -30.37 -4.90
C VAL A 125 6.84 -29.73 -5.23
N THR A 126 7.91 -30.24 -4.61
CA THR A 126 9.28 -29.75 -4.75
C THR A 126 10.14 -30.88 -5.31
N LYS A 127 10.76 -30.69 -6.47
CA LYS A 127 11.55 -31.74 -7.15
C LYS A 127 10.79 -33.07 -7.34
N GLY A 128 9.49 -32.97 -7.63
CA GLY A 128 8.62 -34.14 -7.80
C GLY A 128 8.23 -34.87 -6.51
N GLN A 129 8.59 -34.34 -5.33
CA GLN A 129 8.18 -34.86 -4.04
C GLN A 129 7.12 -33.96 -3.40
N THR A 130 6.03 -34.55 -2.93
CA THR A 130 4.99 -33.82 -2.19
C THR A 130 5.45 -33.59 -0.75
N ARG A 131 5.53 -32.32 -0.34
CA ARG A 131 5.76 -31.89 1.03
C ARG A 131 4.43 -31.43 1.63
N PHE A 132 4.01 -32.10 2.71
CA PHE A 132 2.82 -31.72 3.47
C PHE A 132 3.20 -30.80 4.63
N TYR A 133 2.33 -29.83 4.92
CA TYR A 133 2.46 -28.91 6.04
C TYR A 133 1.38 -29.24 7.07
N ALA A 134 1.77 -29.34 8.34
CA ALA A 134 0.84 -29.69 9.41
C ALA A 134 -0.15 -28.56 9.68
N ASP A 135 -1.46 -28.85 9.73
CA ASP A 135 -2.52 -27.87 9.99
C ASP A 135 -2.24 -26.95 11.19
N SER A 136 -1.59 -27.47 12.24
CA SER A 136 -1.29 -26.74 13.47
C SER A 136 -0.38 -25.52 13.27
N VAL A 137 0.30 -25.42 12.13
CA VAL A 137 1.19 -24.30 11.84
C VAL A 137 0.41 -23.08 11.34
N PHE A 138 -0.77 -23.29 10.74
CA PHE A 138 -1.59 -22.22 10.20
C PHE A 138 -2.45 -21.59 11.29
N LYS A 139 -2.34 -20.26 11.43
CA LYS A 139 -3.26 -19.51 12.29
C LYS A 139 -4.64 -19.45 11.61
N PRO A 140 -5.74 -19.56 12.38
CA PRO A 140 -7.05 -19.28 11.83
C PRO A 140 -7.13 -17.84 11.32
N ILE A 141 -7.81 -17.66 10.19
CA ILE A 141 -8.13 -16.35 9.63
C ILE A 141 -9.41 -15.89 10.31
N LYS A 142 -9.42 -14.66 10.82
CA LYS A 142 -10.64 -14.05 11.37
C LYS A 142 -11.12 -12.95 10.44
N ILE A 143 -12.39 -13.00 10.08
CA ILE A 143 -13.08 -11.92 9.38
C ILE A 143 -13.96 -11.23 10.41
N TYR A 144 -13.68 -9.98 10.75
CA TYR A 144 -14.50 -9.20 11.65
C TYR A 144 -15.56 -8.45 10.84
N ILE A 145 -16.78 -8.44 11.36
CA ILE A 145 -17.93 -7.85 10.70
C ILE A 145 -18.21 -6.48 11.30
N GLY A 146 -18.41 -5.51 10.42
CA GLY A 146 -18.51 -4.11 10.79
C GLY A 146 -17.14 -3.41 10.76
N PRO A 147 -17.12 -2.11 11.11
CA PRO A 147 -15.92 -1.31 11.04
C PRO A 147 -14.85 -1.89 11.99
N PRO A 148 -13.56 -1.95 11.59
CA PRO A 148 -12.50 -2.28 12.53
C PRO A 148 -12.53 -1.35 13.73
N PRO A 149 -11.97 -1.77 14.87
CA PRO A 149 -11.83 -0.92 16.05
C PRO A 149 -10.81 0.20 15.79
N GLY A 150 -11.21 1.22 15.03
CA GLY A 150 -10.34 2.32 14.63
C GLY A 150 -9.91 3.19 15.81
N GLY A 151 -8.61 3.42 15.91
CA GLY A 151 -8.14 4.75 16.27
C GLY A 151 -8.35 5.67 15.06
N ASP A 152 -8.68 6.94 15.32
CA ASP A 152 -8.83 7.96 14.29
C ASP A 152 -7.47 8.16 13.58
N GLY A 153 -7.18 7.38 12.54
CA GLY A 153 -6.01 7.62 11.70
C GLY A 153 -6.11 9.02 11.13
N LYS A 154 -5.36 9.97 11.68
CA LYS A 154 -5.30 11.36 11.22
C LYS A 154 -4.27 11.46 10.10
N LEU A 155 -4.52 12.27 9.07
CA LEU A 155 -3.42 12.72 8.22
C LEU A 155 -2.74 13.89 8.94
N LEU A 156 -1.43 13.81 9.13
CA LEU A 156 -0.62 14.99 9.35
C LEU A 156 0.47 14.96 8.29
N GLY A 157 0.11 15.51 7.13
CA GLY A 157 1.02 15.81 6.04
C GLY A 157 1.70 17.13 6.36
N VAL A 158 3.04 17.13 6.48
CA VAL A 158 3.80 18.38 6.61
C VAL A 158 4.60 18.54 5.33
N PRO A 159 4.25 19.48 4.43
CA PRO A 159 5.21 20.02 3.50
C PRO A 159 6.32 20.66 4.36
N MET A 160 7.55 20.17 4.24
CA MET A 160 8.64 20.72 5.05
C MET A 160 8.98 22.15 4.63
N ASP A 161 9.39 22.98 5.59
CA ASP A 161 10.09 24.23 5.30
C ASP A 161 11.34 23.94 4.48
N ILE A 162 11.40 24.46 3.26
CA ILE A 162 12.57 24.31 2.38
C ILE A 162 13.09 25.68 1.95
N ALA A 163 14.36 25.72 1.55
CA ALA A 163 14.94 26.90 0.91
C ALA A 163 14.85 26.77 -0.61
N GLY A 164 14.52 27.85 -1.30
CA GLY A 164 14.43 27.88 -2.76
C GLY A 164 15.00 29.18 -3.31
N ALA A 165 15.82 29.11 -4.36
CA ALA A 165 16.36 30.29 -5.01
C ALA A 165 15.47 30.71 -6.20
N PRO A 166 15.30 32.02 -6.46
CA PRO A 166 14.56 32.49 -7.63
C PRO A 166 15.08 31.87 -8.94
N GLY A 167 14.18 31.34 -9.76
CA GLY A 167 14.49 30.70 -11.04
C GLY A 167 15.14 29.31 -10.92
N GLN A 168 15.14 28.70 -9.74
CA GLN A 168 15.66 27.35 -9.52
C GLN A 168 14.51 26.38 -9.17
N PRO A 169 14.68 25.09 -9.52
CA PRO A 169 13.77 24.05 -9.06
C PRO A 169 13.97 23.82 -7.55
N SER A 170 12.86 23.60 -6.87
CA SER A 170 12.79 23.27 -5.44
C SER A 170 12.13 21.91 -5.26
N LYS A 171 12.63 21.11 -4.33
CA LYS A 171 12.06 19.81 -3.97
C LYS A 171 11.63 19.84 -2.52
N PHE A 172 10.40 19.42 -2.25
CA PHE A 172 9.84 19.39 -0.90
C PHE A 172 9.19 18.04 -0.64
N PRO A 173 9.55 17.36 0.47
CA PRO A 173 8.90 16.13 0.85
C PRO A 173 7.56 16.42 1.50
N VAL A 174 6.56 15.60 1.20
CA VAL A 174 5.38 15.45 2.04
C VAL A 174 5.60 14.25 2.93
N LEU A 175 5.63 14.49 4.23
CA LEU A 175 5.89 13.48 5.25
C LEU A 175 4.59 12.99 5.89
N TRP A 176 4.57 11.74 6.31
CA TRP A 176 3.45 11.12 7.02
C TRP A 176 3.74 10.97 8.52
N PHE A 177 2.99 11.68 9.37
CA PHE A 177 3.30 11.77 10.81
C PHE A 177 2.41 10.94 11.76
N VAL A 178 1.45 10.14 11.26
CA VAL A 178 0.47 9.49 12.16
C VAL A 178 0.56 7.98 12.14
N ASP A 179 0.40 7.40 13.33
CA ASP A 179 0.22 5.97 13.57
C ASP A 179 -1.03 5.49 12.83
N VAL A 180 -0.82 4.95 11.63
CA VAL A 180 -1.85 4.26 10.88
C VAL A 180 -2.01 2.91 11.56
N SER A 181 -3.05 2.78 12.37
CA SER A 181 -3.30 1.53 13.06
C SER A 181 -3.34 0.39 12.04
N ALA A 182 -2.74 -0.75 12.38
CA ALA A 182 -2.58 -1.87 11.45
C ALA A 182 -3.92 -2.42 10.92
N ASP A 183 -5.03 -2.06 11.56
CA ASP A 183 -6.41 -2.40 11.20
C ASP A 183 -7.14 -1.32 10.38
N SER A 184 -6.53 -0.17 10.12
CA SER A 184 -7.15 0.96 9.38
C SER A 184 -7.41 0.68 7.89
N GLN A 185 -6.83 -0.38 7.32
CA GLN A 185 -6.96 -0.76 5.90
C GLN A 185 -6.89 0.44 4.95
N LEU A 186 -5.98 1.36 5.24
CA LEU A 186 -5.81 2.57 4.46
C LEU A 186 -5.31 2.17 3.07
N SER A 187 -6.18 2.32 2.07
CA SER A 187 -6.02 1.81 0.70
C SER A 187 -5.95 2.95 -0.32
N GLY A 188 -6.16 4.19 0.11
CA GLY A 188 -6.01 5.35 -0.76
C GLY A 188 -5.74 6.64 -0.02
N PHE A 189 -5.06 7.54 -0.71
CA PHE A 189 -4.77 8.90 -0.30
C PHE A 189 -5.13 9.83 -1.44
N ALA A 190 -5.73 10.96 -1.13
CA ALA A 190 -5.83 12.03 -2.08
C ALA A 190 -5.77 13.38 -1.37
N PHE A 191 -4.93 14.29 -1.84
CA PHE A 191 -4.80 15.65 -1.28
C PHE A 191 -4.38 16.63 -2.37
N THR A 192 -4.67 17.90 -2.14
CA THR A 192 -4.30 18.99 -3.04
C THR A 192 -3.15 19.77 -2.42
N LEU A 193 -2.13 20.08 -3.21
CA LEU A 193 -1.05 20.99 -2.85
C LEU A 193 -1.22 22.28 -3.62
N ASN A 194 -1.31 23.40 -2.90
CA ASN A 194 -1.45 24.73 -3.48
C ASN A 194 -0.42 25.68 -2.87
N SER A 195 0.12 26.62 -3.64
CA SER A 195 1.11 27.57 -3.12
C SER A 195 0.48 28.86 -2.60
N GLY A 196 -0.81 29.08 -2.88
CA GLY A 196 -1.50 30.36 -2.60
C GLY A 196 -0.81 31.59 -3.21
N SER A 197 0.17 31.40 -4.10
CA SER A 197 1.09 32.42 -4.58
C SER A 197 1.48 32.12 -6.03
N PRO A 198 1.38 33.11 -6.93
CA PRO A 198 1.80 32.94 -8.32
C PRO A 198 3.33 32.82 -8.47
N GLN A 199 4.10 32.97 -7.38
CA GLN A 199 5.57 32.91 -7.39
C GLN A 199 6.12 31.48 -7.31
N PHE A 200 5.24 30.47 -7.29
CA PHE A 200 5.65 29.07 -7.33
C PHE A 200 4.73 28.27 -8.25
N THR A 201 5.33 27.41 -9.07
CA THR A 201 4.62 26.50 -9.98
C THR A 201 5.03 25.07 -9.67
N PHE A 202 4.07 24.20 -9.43
CA PHE A 202 4.32 22.78 -9.18
C PHE A 202 4.62 22.04 -10.48
N ASP A 203 5.49 21.05 -10.42
CA ASP A 203 5.60 20.04 -11.47
C ASP A 203 4.48 19.00 -11.28
N PRO A 204 3.84 18.50 -12.35
CA PRO A 204 2.77 17.50 -12.27
C PRO A 204 3.32 16.07 -12.08
N GLU A 205 4.37 15.93 -11.29
CA GLU A 205 5.03 14.65 -11.00
C GLU A 205 5.39 14.56 -9.51
N ALA A 206 5.41 13.33 -9.00
CA ALA A 206 5.84 13.03 -7.64
C ALA A 206 6.77 11.82 -7.66
N ASP A 207 7.89 11.91 -6.92
CA ASP A 207 8.81 10.80 -6.72
C ASP A 207 8.40 10.01 -5.46
N THR A 208 8.06 8.73 -5.65
CA THR A 208 7.69 7.80 -4.59
C THR A 208 8.69 6.64 -4.46
N SER A 209 9.86 6.73 -5.12
CA SER A 209 10.84 5.63 -5.19
C SER A 209 11.42 5.24 -3.82
N SER A 210 11.49 6.20 -2.90
CA SER A 210 11.91 6.08 -1.50
C SER A 210 10.76 5.82 -0.52
N SER A 211 9.52 5.75 -0.99
CA SER A 211 8.33 5.86 -0.15
C SER A 211 7.64 4.50 0.12
N PRO A 212 6.82 4.41 1.19
CA PRO A 212 6.00 3.23 1.47
C PRO A 212 4.91 2.98 0.43
N LEU A 213 4.72 3.89 -0.54
CA LEU A 213 3.74 3.76 -1.63
C LEU A 213 4.27 2.95 -2.82
N LYS A 214 5.38 2.24 -2.67
CA LYS A 214 5.94 1.43 -3.75
C LYS A 214 4.92 0.40 -4.24
N GLY A 215 4.62 0.43 -5.54
CA GLY A 215 3.64 -0.46 -6.18
C GLY A 215 2.19 0.03 -6.10
N TRP A 216 1.94 1.19 -5.52
CA TRP A 216 0.63 1.85 -5.58
C TRP A 216 0.46 2.54 -6.93
N ALA A 217 -0.79 2.65 -7.38
CA ALA A 217 -1.14 3.50 -8.52
C ALA A 217 -1.10 4.95 -8.07
N ILE A 218 -0.24 5.77 -8.70
CA ILE A 218 -0.06 7.18 -8.38
C ILE A 218 -0.56 8.03 -9.54
N SER A 219 -1.33 9.07 -9.24
CA SER A 219 -1.78 10.10 -10.17
C SER A 219 -1.47 11.48 -9.61
N VAL A 220 -0.89 12.34 -10.43
CA VAL A 220 -0.69 13.75 -10.12
C VAL A 220 -1.32 14.55 -11.24
N THR A 221 -2.32 15.36 -10.91
CA THR A 221 -3.08 16.14 -11.90
C THR A 221 -2.97 17.62 -11.58
N GLU A 222 -2.70 18.45 -12.58
CA GLU A 222 -2.73 19.91 -12.40
C GLU A 222 -4.15 20.37 -12.07
N VAL A 223 -4.27 21.25 -11.08
CA VAL A 223 -5.50 21.94 -10.74
C VAL A 223 -5.25 23.45 -10.73
N THR A 224 -6.30 24.24 -10.62
CA THR A 224 -6.16 25.68 -10.47
C THR A 224 -5.28 25.99 -9.27
N ASP A 225 -4.16 26.68 -9.51
CA ASP A 225 -3.19 27.12 -8.50
C ASP A 225 -2.43 26.01 -7.72
N GLY A 226 -2.39 24.79 -8.27
CA GLY A 226 -1.66 23.69 -7.63
C GLY A 226 -1.74 22.33 -8.33
N ILE A 227 -1.56 21.26 -7.56
CA ILE A 227 -1.63 19.87 -8.02
C ILE A 227 -2.50 19.02 -7.09
N ARG A 228 -3.26 18.09 -7.66
CA ARG A 228 -3.96 17.02 -6.96
C ARG A 228 -3.13 15.76 -7.02
N PHE A 229 -2.74 15.24 -5.86
CA PHE A 229 -2.08 13.95 -5.71
C PHE A 229 -3.11 12.90 -5.30
N GLU A 230 -3.09 11.75 -5.95
CA GLU A 230 -3.90 10.58 -5.60
C GLU A 230 -3.01 9.33 -5.63
N ALA A 231 -3.15 8.49 -4.61
CA ALA A 231 -2.47 7.21 -4.50
C ALA A 231 -3.48 6.13 -4.13
N THR A 232 -3.48 5.01 -4.84
CA THR A 232 -4.38 3.87 -4.60
C THR A 232 -3.59 2.58 -4.49
N ALA A 233 -3.83 1.84 -3.42
CA ALA A 233 -3.21 0.54 -3.19
C ALA A 233 -3.78 -0.52 -4.15
N PRO A 234 -2.98 -1.51 -4.55
CA PRO A 234 -3.50 -2.73 -5.16
C PRO A 234 -4.49 -3.44 -4.22
N ALA A 235 -5.39 -4.26 -4.78
CA ALA A 235 -6.38 -4.98 -3.99
C ALA A 235 -5.73 -5.87 -2.91
N GLY A 236 -6.20 -5.73 -1.67
CA GLY A 236 -5.68 -6.45 -0.50
C GLY A 236 -4.34 -5.92 0.05
N VAL A 237 -3.81 -4.85 -0.52
CA VAL A 237 -2.65 -4.11 0.02
C VAL A 237 -3.16 -2.90 0.80
N TYR A 238 -2.55 -2.64 1.94
CA TYR A 238 -2.88 -1.51 2.79
C TYR A 238 -1.60 -0.79 3.19
N TYR A 239 -1.73 0.50 3.50
CA TYR A 239 -0.62 1.27 4.02
C TYR A 239 -0.24 0.76 5.40
N GLU A 240 0.99 0.30 5.54
CA GLU A 240 1.58 -0.03 6.81
C GLU A 240 2.67 1.00 7.11
N GLN A 241 2.51 1.77 8.19
CA GLN A 241 3.55 2.69 8.58
C GLN A 241 4.78 1.91 9.07
N PRO A 242 5.99 2.20 8.55
CA PRO A 242 7.21 1.65 9.12
C PRO A 242 7.37 2.06 10.58
N ALA A 243 7.74 1.13 11.46
CA ALA A 243 8.06 1.47 12.84
C ALA A 243 9.22 2.48 12.90
N GLY A 244 8.99 3.66 13.45
CA GLY A 244 10.04 4.69 13.58
C GLY A 244 9.55 6.12 13.32
N PRO A 245 10.45 7.02 12.89
CA PRO A 245 10.09 8.41 12.59
C PRO A 245 9.13 8.50 11.39
N PRO A 246 8.44 9.64 11.23
CA PRO A 246 7.61 9.95 10.06
C PRO A 246 8.29 9.57 8.75
N ALA A 247 7.58 8.81 7.92
CA ALA A 247 8.08 8.37 6.62
C ALA A 247 7.77 9.43 5.55
N GLU A 248 8.68 9.60 4.59
CA GLU A 248 8.38 10.36 3.38
C GLU A 248 7.31 9.62 2.56
N LEU A 249 6.19 10.30 2.28
CA LEU A 249 5.09 9.74 1.50
C LEU A 249 5.37 9.89 0.00
N ALA A 250 5.80 11.10 -0.39
CA ALA A 250 6.18 11.44 -1.75
C ALA A 250 7.06 12.70 -1.72
N LEU A 251 7.96 12.81 -2.69
CA LEU A 251 8.79 13.98 -2.93
C LEU A 251 8.25 14.72 -4.16
N PHE A 252 7.84 15.96 -3.96
CA PHE A 252 7.31 16.81 -5.03
C PHE A 252 8.36 17.83 -5.46
N SER A 253 8.23 18.32 -6.69
CA SER A 253 9.07 19.40 -7.22
C SER A 253 8.24 20.52 -7.83
N GLY A 254 8.89 21.67 -7.99
CA GLY A 254 8.34 22.81 -8.68
C GLY A 254 9.38 23.90 -8.83
N TRP A 255 8.97 25.04 -9.37
CA TRP A 255 9.85 26.15 -9.73
C TRP A 255 9.47 27.41 -8.97
N VAL A 256 10.46 28.02 -8.31
CA VAL A 256 10.34 29.36 -7.75
C VAL A 256 10.51 30.36 -8.89
N ASP A 257 9.54 31.24 -9.08
CA ASP A 257 9.58 32.24 -10.13
C ASP A 257 10.83 33.13 -9.99
N SER A 258 11.44 33.49 -11.12
CA SER A 258 12.63 34.36 -11.14
C SER A 258 12.40 35.75 -10.52
N SER A 259 11.15 36.19 -10.44
CA SER A 259 10.72 37.43 -9.81
C SER A 259 10.35 37.28 -8.33
N ALA A 260 10.46 36.08 -7.76
CA ALA A 260 10.23 35.86 -6.33
C ALA A 260 11.17 36.72 -5.49
N THR A 261 10.61 37.40 -4.49
CA THR A 261 11.36 38.36 -3.67
C THR A 261 12.19 37.62 -2.62
N PRO A 262 13.52 37.78 -2.61
CA PRO A 262 14.34 37.16 -1.57
C PRO A 262 13.94 37.57 -0.15
N GLY A 263 14.00 36.62 0.78
CA GLY A 263 13.59 36.80 2.17
C GLY A 263 12.07 36.72 2.40
N THR A 264 11.28 36.43 1.36
CA THR A 264 9.85 36.12 1.50
C THR A 264 9.63 34.62 1.65
N ALA A 265 8.48 34.24 2.22
CA ALA A 265 8.04 32.86 2.33
C ALA A 265 6.87 32.64 1.36
N ILE A 266 6.97 31.59 0.55
CA ILE A 266 5.88 31.13 -0.30
C ILE A 266 5.21 29.96 0.44
N PRO A 267 3.93 30.07 0.84
CA PRO A 267 3.28 28.99 1.56
C PRO A 267 3.07 27.79 0.64
N ILE A 268 3.05 26.59 1.21
CA ILE A 268 2.65 25.34 0.56
C ILE A 268 1.54 24.76 1.42
N LEU A 269 0.32 24.90 0.93
CA LEU A 269 -0.91 24.52 1.60
C LEU A 269 -1.30 23.11 1.19
N LEU A 270 -1.72 22.31 2.16
CA LEU A 270 -2.23 20.96 1.94
C LEU A 270 -3.74 20.95 2.26
N THR A 271 -4.58 20.78 1.24
CA THR A 271 -6.04 20.91 1.33
C THR A 271 -6.76 19.71 0.73
N ASP A 272 -8.09 19.64 0.93
CA ASP A 272 -8.98 18.64 0.33
C ASP A 272 -8.52 17.21 0.60
N VAL A 273 -8.09 16.98 1.83
CA VAL A 273 -7.55 15.69 2.23
C VAL A 273 -8.66 14.66 2.25
N VAL A 274 -8.45 13.57 1.52
CA VAL A 274 -9.32 12.41 1.47
C VAL A 274 -8.49 11.18 1.77
N LEU A 275 -8.93 10.39 2.74
CA LEU A 275 -8.36 9.08 3.03
C LEU A 275 -9.36 8.02 2.61
N THR A 276 -8.92 6.99 1.89
CA THR A 276 -9.76 5.84 1.58
C THR A 276 -9.43 4.73 2.56
N LYS A 277 -10.32 4.51 3.53
CA LYS A 277 -10.21 3.48 4.56
C LYS A 277 -11.35 2.49 4.34
N HIS A 278 -11.06 1.19 4.37
CA HIS A 278 -12.10 0.16 4.14
C HIS A 278 -12.85 0.33 2.82
N GLY A 279 -12.20 0.86 1.77
CA GLY A 279 -12.82 1.17 0.49
C GLY A 279 -13.76 2.39 0.49
N VAL A 280 -13.90 3.10 1.61
CA VAL A 280 -14.71 4.32 1.73
C VAL A 280 -13.81 5.54 1.75
N ALA A 281 -14.07 6.48 0.86
CA ALA A 281 -13.38 7.76 0.81
C ALA A 281 -13.97 8.73 1.85
N GLU A 282 -13.13 9.19 2.77
CA GLU A 282 -13.50 10.09 3.86
C GLU A 282 -12.69 11.38 3.78
N ALA A 283 -13.37 12.51 3.63
CA ALA A 283 -12.75 13.83 3.77
C ALA A 283 -12.26 14.00 5.22
N GLN A 284 -11.04 14.48 5.37
CA GLN A 284 -10.46 14.81 6.67
C GLN A 284 -10.66 16.30 6.94
N ASP A 285 -10.62 16.67 8.22
CA ASP A 285 -10.60 18.06 8.63
C ASP A 285 -9.24 18.68 8.24
N ASP A 286 -9.27 19.73 7.41
CA ASP A 286 -8.06 20.42 6.94
C ASP A 286 -7.22 21.00 8.09
N SER A 287 -7.81 21.23 9.28
CA SER A 287 -7.06 21.65 10.48
C SER A 287 -6.09 20.59 11.02
N LEU A 288 -6.14 19.37 10.47
CA LEU A 288 -5.20 18.29 10.76
C LEU A 288 -3.97 18.32 9.85
N ALA A 289 -4.03 19.03 8.72
CA ALA A 289 -2.88 19.29 7.87
C ALA A 289 -2.03 20.41 8.47
N GLN A 290 -0.71 20.33 8.29
CA GLN A 290 0.18 21.42 8.63
C GLN A 290 0.75 21.98 7.32
N ASP A 291 0.60 23.28 7.10
CA ASP A 291 1.19 23.95 5.95
C ASP A 291 2.72 24.03 6.08
N GLY A 292 3.40 24.04 4.94
CA GLY A 292 4.83 24.33 4.85
C GLY A 292 5.10 25.67 4.17
N GLU A 293 6.38 26.00 4.03
CA GLU A 293 6.80 27.18 3.26
C GLU A 293 8.12 26.99 2.51
N ILE A 294 8.26 27.68 1.38
CA ILE A 294 9.52 27.85 0.67
C ILE A 294 10.09 29.22 1.04
N LYS A 295 11.23 29.22 1.74
CA LYS A 295 12.00 30.43 2.06
C LYS A 295 12.81 30.82 0.85
N VAL A 296 12.46 31.95 0.23
CA VAL A 296 13.15 32.44 -0.96
C VAL A 296 14.52 32.95 -0.56
N GLU A 297 15.58 32.28 -1.01
CA GLU A 297 16.95 32.63 -0.68
C GLU A 297 17.37 33.95 -1.34
N ASN A 298 18.27 34.67 -0.67
CA ASN A 298 19.07 35.70 -1.33
C ASN A 298 19.94 34.99 -2.37
N GLY A 299 19.55 35.10 -3.65
CA GLY A 299 20.28 34.49 -4.76
C GLY A 299 21.79 34.73 -4.62
N PHE A 300 22.59 33.73 -5.00
CA PHE A 300 24.05 33.71 -4.91
C PHE A 300 24.64 35.13 -4.97
N GLY A 301 25.28 35.54 -3.87
CA GLY A 301 26.08 36.76 -3.89
C GLY A 301 27.04 36.76 -5.09
N PRO A 302 27.44 37.93 -5.60
CA PRO A 302 28.33 38.02 -6.74
C PRO A 302 29.55 37.10 -6.53
N PRO A 303 30.05 36.43 -7.59
CA PRO A 303 31.16 35.50 -7.46
C PRO A 303 32.31 36.17 -6.71
N PRO A 304 33.02 35.44 -5.82
CA PRO A 304 34.11 36.03 -5.05
C PRO A 304 35.08 36.73 -6.01
N PRO A 305 35.55 37.94 -5.69
CA PRO A 305 36.50 38.64 -6.54
C PRO A 305 37.71 37.73 -6.79
N PRO A 306 38.27 37.73 -8.02
CA PRO A 306 39.44 36.91 -8.33
C PRO A 306 40.55 37.18 -7.30
N PRO A 307 41.34 36.16 -6.92
CA PRO A 307 42.47 36.35 -6.02
C PRO A 307 43.32 37.53 -6.52
N PRO A 308 43.88 38.36 -5.63
CA PRO A 308 44.79 39.42 -6.04
C PRO A 308 45.88 38.79 -6.91
N GLY A 309 46.03 39.28 -8.15
CA GLY A 309 47.10 38.85 -9.03
C GLY A 309 48.42 39.02 -8.28
N GLY A 310 49.13 37.91 -8.07
CA GLY A 310 50.47 37.94 -7.52
C GLY A 310 51.41 38.50 -8.56
N ASP A 311 51.94 39.69 -8.28
CA ASP A 311 53.24 40.14 -8.80
C ASP A 311 54.38 39.38 -8.11
#